data_AF-A0A1F3A5Z4-F1
#
_entry.id   AF-A0A1F3A5Z4-F1
#
_cell.length_a   1.000
_cell.length_b   1.000
_cell.length_c   1.000
_cell.angle_alpha   90.00
_cell.angle_beta   90.00
_cell.angle_gamma   90.00
#
_symmetry.space_group_name_H-M   'P 1'
#
loop_
_entity.id
_entity.type
_entity.pdbx_description
1 polymer ?
#
loop_
_entity_poly.entity_id
_entity_poly.type
_entity_poly.pdbx_seq_one_letter_code
_entity_poly.pdbx_strand_id
1 'polypeptide(L)' 'MLGFDALHLSTYLRVPWNAPFYARRGFVEVPRGEWPRTLRVQFLLENSHGHPAWRRTIMRRSLCGDG' A
#
# COMPACT_ATOMS: atom_id res chain seq x y z
N MET A 1 -18.48 -7.95 14.03
CA MET A 1 -17.49 -8.15 12.94
C MET A 1 -16.86 -6.81 12.65
N LEU A 2 -15.53 -6.68 12.62
CA LEU A 2 -14.93 -5.45 12.12
C LEU A 2 -15.21 -5.39 10.61
N GLY A 3 -16.18 -4.56 10.22
CA GLY A 3 -16.44 -4.21 8.84
C GLY A 3 -15.34 -3.25 8.39
N PHE A 4 -14.30 -3.79 7.75
CA PHE A 4 -13.26 -2.98 7.15
C PHE A 4 -13.61 -2.73 5.68
N ASP A 5 -13.61 -1.46 5.26
CA ASP A 5 -13.96 -1.10 3.87
C ASP A 5 -12.81 -1.32 2.88
N ALA A 6 -11.57 -1.33 3.36
CA ALA A 6 -10.38 -1.43 2.51
C ALA A 6 -9.14 -1.96 3.24
N LEU A 7 -8.31 -2.66 2.50
CA LEU A 7 -6.98 -3.11 2.91
C LEU A 7 -5.90 -2.32 2.17
N HIS A 8 -4.92 -1.79 2.89
CA HIS A 8 -3.76 -1.12 2.33
C HIS A 8 -2.49 -1.96 2.55
N LEU A 9 -1.61 -1.96 1.55
CA LEU A 9 -0.33 -2.67 1.58
C LEU A 9 0.79 -1.74 1.12
N SER A 10 1.93 -1.75 1.83
CA SER A 10 3.18 -1.13 1.38
C SER A 10 4.07 -2.18 0.69
N THR A 11 4.52 -1.91 -0.52
CA THR A 11 5.41 -2.81 -1.29
C THR A 11 6.49 -2.04 -2.03
N TYR A 12 7.45 -2.74 -2.66
CA TYR A 12 8.51 -2.10 -3.45
C TYR A 12 8.06 -1.79 -4.88
N LEU A 13 8.26 -0.54 -5.31
CA LEU A 13 7.99 -0.02 -6.64
C LEU A 13 8.95 -0.58 -7.71
N ARG A 14 10.24 -0.70 -7.39
CA ARG A 14 11.30 -1.10 -8.36
C ARG A 14 11.42 -2.61 -8.58
N VAL A 15 10.49 -3.39 -8.04
CA VAL A 15 10.44 -4.84 -8.22
C VAL A 15 9.41 -5.13 -9.32
N PRO A 16 9.84 -5.53 -10.53
CA PRO A 16 8.97 -5.56 -11.71
C PRO A 16 7.72 -6.43 -11.56
N TRP A 17 7.80 -7.44 -10.69
CA TRP A 17 6.71 -8.39 -10.46
C TRP A 17 5.74 -7.98 -9.35
N ASN A 18 6.09 -7.04 -8.47
CA ASN A 18 5.25 -6.67 -7.32
C ASN A 18 3.91 -6.06 -7.76
N ALA A 19 3.97 -4.96 -8.52
CA ALA A 19 2.75 -4.27 -8.94
C ALA A 19 1.82 -5.18 -9.75
N PRO A 20 2.29 -5.95 -10.77
CA PRO A 20 1.43 -6.91 -11.47
C PRO A 20 0.91 -8.06 -10.60
N PHE A 21 1.67 -8.49 -9.58
CA PHE A 21 1.24 -9.55 -8.67
C PHE A 21 0.07 -9.12 -7.78
N TYR A 22 0.12 -7.89 -7.26
CA TYR A 22 -0.94 -7.33 -6.41
C TYR A 22 -2.11 -6.79 -7.23
N ALA A 23 -1.86 -6.22 -8.41
CA ALA A 23 -2.91 -5.82 -9.35
C ALA A 23 -3.84 -6.98 -9.71
N ARG A 24 -3.28 -8.16 -10.00
CA ARG A 24 -4.06 -9.40 -10.22
C ARG A 24 -4.90 -9.84 -9.03
N ARG A 25 -4.62 -9.34 -7.82
CA ARG A 25 -5.36 -9.63 -6.59
C ARG A 25 -6.36 -8.51 -6.24
N GLY A 26 -6.60 -7.58 -7.15
CA GLY A 26 -7.54 -6.47 -6.96
C GLY A 26 -6.98 -5.29 -6.19
N PHE A 27 -5.65 -5.20 -6.03
CA PHE A 27 -5.03 -4.01 -5.46
C PHE A 27 -4.76 -2.98 -6.55
N VAL A 28 -5.00 -1.71 -6.25
CA VAL A 28 -4.67 -0.58 -7.11
C VAL A 28 -3.63 0.30 -6.43
N GLU A 29 -2.70 0.86 -7.21
CA GLU A 29 -1.72 1.80 -6.67
C GLU A 29 -2.42 3.08 -6.18
N VAL A 30 -2.06 3.53 -4.98
CA VAL A 30 -2.57 4.75 -4.38
C VAL A 30 -1.58 5.88 -4.69
N PRO A 31 -2.02 6.97 -5.35
CA PRO A 31 -1.19 8.13 -5.59
C PRO A 31 -0.59 8.68 -4.29
N ARG A 32 0.68 9.12 -4.32
CA ARG A 32 1.38 9.62 -3.12
C ARG A 32 0.66 10.77 -2.39
N GLY A 33 -0.10 11.59 -3.12
CA GLY A 33 -0.91 12.66 -2.54
C GLY A 33 -2.11 12.16 -1.72
N GLU A 34 -2.57 10.94 -1.97
CA GLU A 34 -3.76 10.32 -1.35
C GLU A 34 -3.41 9.31 -0.27
N TRP A 35 -2.12 9.21 0.10
CA TRP A 35 -1.71 8.26 1.12
C TRP A 35 -2.33 8.59 2.48
N PRO A 36 -2.95 7.60 3.15
CA PRO A 36 -3.45 7.76 4.51
C PRO A 36 -2.36 8.29 5.44
N ARG A 37 -2.71 9.24 6.32
CA ARG A 37 -1.74 9.89 7.23
C ARG A 37 -0.94 8.89 8.06
N THR A 38 -1.58 7.80 8.49
CA THR A 38 -0.94 6.70 9.25
C THR A 38 0.17 6.02 8.44
N LEU A 39 -0.07 5.77 7.14
CA LEU A 39 0.93 5.18 6.26
C LEU A 39 2.05 6.15 5.90
N ARG A 40 1.77 7.46 5.84
CA ARG A 40 2.82 8.49 5.68
C ARG A 40 3.78 8.52 6.88
N VAL A 41 3.28 8.30 8.09
CA VAL A 41 4.13 8.20 9.29
C VAL A 41 4.97 6.91 9.27
N GLN A 42 4.35 5.76 8.95
CA GLN A 42 5.08 4.50 8.79
C GLN A 42 6.18 4.62 7.74
N PHE A 43 5.91 5.31 6.63
CA PHE A 43 6.86 5.56 5.56
C PHE A 43 8.08 6.37 6.01
N LEU A 44 7.91 7.34 6.92
CA LEU A 44 9.02 8.10 7.51
C LEU A 44 9.87 7.23 8.44
N LEU A 45 9.24 6.34 9.22
CA LEU A 45 9.91 5.40 10.11
C LEU A 45 10.70 4.33 9.32
N GLU A 46 10.14 3.79 8.23
CA GLU A 46 10.87 2.84 7.38
C GLU A 46 12.11 3.48 6.73
N ASN A 47 12.04 4.78 6.40
CA ASN A 47 13.18 5.52 5.84
C ASN A 47 14.34 5.61 6.84
N SER A 48 14.05 5.80 8.14
CA SER A 48 15.08 5.86 9.18
C SER A 48 15.81 4.53 9.39
N HIS A 49 15.25 3.40 8.95
CA HIS A 49 15.85 2.07 9.10
C HIS A 49 16.58 1.59 7.83
N GLY A 50 16.89 2.47 6.88
CA GLY A 50 17.65 2.12 5.68
C GLY A 50 16.84 1.45 4.57
N HIS A 51 15.50 1.48 4.65
CA HIS A 51 14.61 1.13 3.54
C HIS A 51 14.22 2.41 2.80
N PRO A 52 14.91 2.79 1.72
CA PRO A 52 14.68 4.07 1.05
C PRO A 52 13.22 4.21 0.63
N ALA A 53 12.55 5.16 1.25
CA ALA A 53 11.10 5.32 1.16
C ALA A 53 10.65 5.65 -0.28
N TRP A 54 11.49 6.31 -1.08
CA TRP A 54 11.22 6.55 -2.50
C TRP A 54 11.04 5.26 -3.33
N ARG A 55 11.50 4.10 -2.84
CA ARG A 55 11.30 2.78 -3.46
C ARG A 55 10.00 2.09 -3.04
N ARG A 56 9.22 2.66 -2.11
CA ARG A 56 7.95 2.08 -1.65
C ARG A 56 6.77 2.69 -2.41
N THR A 57 5.79 1.85 -2.70
CA THR A 57 4.46 2.26 -3.16
C THR A 57 3.40 1.66 -2.24
N ILE A 58 2.24 2.32 -2.16
CA ILE A 58 1.09 1.83 -1.41
C ILE A 58 0.06 1.35 -2.43
N MET A 59 -0.49 0.18 -2.19
CA MET A 59 -1.62 -0.33 -2.95
C MET A 59 -2.81 -0.55 -2.03
N ARG A 60 -4.02 -0.29 -2.53
CA ARG A 60 -5.28 -0.45 -1.81
C ARG A 60 -6.17 -1.46 -2.53
N ARG A 61 -6.84 -2.31 -1.76
CA ARG A 61 -7.94 -3.16 -2.24
C ARG A 61 -9.18 -2.84 -1.43
N SER A 62 -10.30 -2.57 -2.10
CA SER A 62 -11.59 -2.44 -1.44
C SER A 62 -12.05 -3.82 -0.96
N LEU A 63 -12.46 -3.88 0.29
CA LEU A 63 -13.12 -5.03 0.88
C LEU A 63 -14.60 -4.70 0.86
N CYS A 64 -15.28 -5.01 -0.25
CA CYS A 64 -16.73 -5.05 -0.19
C CYS A 64 -17.05 -6.06 0.91
N GLY A 65 -17.78 -5.65 1.95
CA GLY A 65 -18.23 -6.59 2.97
C GLY A 65 -18.92 -7.74 2.25
N ASP A 66 -18.37 -8.94 2.36
CA ASP A 66 -19.13 -10.14 2.07
C ASP A 66 -20.28 -10.13 3.09
N GLY A 67 -21.44 -9.64 2.64
CA GLY A 67 -22.70 -9.76 3.34
C GLY A 67 -23.17 -11.20 3.38
#